data_AF-W2IFQ0-F1
#
_entry.id   AF-W2IFQ0-F1
#
_cell.length_a   1.000
_cell.length_b   1.000
_cell.length_c   1.000
_cell.angle_alpha   90.00
_cell.angle_beta   90.00
_cell.angle_gamma   90.00
#
_symmetry.space_group_name_H-M   'P 1'
#
loop_
_entity.id
_entity.type
_entity.pdbx_description
1 polymer ?
#
loop_
_entity_poly.entity_id
_entity_poly.type
_entity_poly.pdbx_seq_one_letter_code
_entity_poly.pdbx_strand_id
1 'polypeptide(L)'
;MYAWYLPKNSNGWGIESRHLWLETIVWLDSFVLESPTILAVTTWHQGKYQKYLPPVADTLNGTSVKLDCTNTLEYGYMLDVTNRIGETQDLIMWNQLTDAARSALQWTDFNGLSAPISDGRFEELLEKANK
;
A
#
# COMPACT_ATOMS: atom_id res chain seq x y z
N MET A 1 5.55 -3.56 3.79
CA MET A 1 4.65 -2.97 2.79
C MET A 1 3.44 -3.88 2.65
N TYR A 2 2.25 -3.31 2.53
CA TYR A 2 1.03 -4.02 2.16
C TYR A 2 0.54 -3.45 0.84
N ALA A 3 0.06 -4.30 -0.07
CA ALA A 3 -0.40 -3.88 -1.39
C ALA A 3 -1.73 -4.56 -1.75
N TRP A 4 -2.60 -3.81 -2.43
CA TRP A 4 -3.89 -4.26 -2.92
C TRP A 4 -3.97 -4.05 -4.43
N TYR A 5 -4.55 -5.03 -5.12
CA TYR A 5 -4.83 -4.95 -6.54
C TYR A 5 -6.31 -4.69 -6.79
N LEU A 6 -6.60 -3.67 -7.58
CA LEU A 6 -7.93 -3.39 -8.12
C LEU A 6 -7.92 -3.62 -9.63
N PRO A 7 -8.96 -4.26 -10.22
CA PRO A 7 -9.01 -4.51 -11.66
C PRO A 7 -9.04 -3.24 -12.53
N LYS A 8 -9.44 -2.09 -11.97
CA LYS A 8 -9.54 -0.81 -12.66
C LYS A 8 -9.31 0.38 -11.71
N ASN A 9 -8.78 1.48 -12.26
CA ASN A 9 -8.88 2.82 -11.69
C ASN A 9 -9.85 3.63 -12.55
N SER A 10 -11.00 4.02 -11.99
CA SER A 10 -12.07 4.70 -12.73
C SER A 10 -12.74 5.68 -11.79
N ASN A 11 -12.77 6.95 -12.16
CA ASN A 11 -13.51 7.97 -11.40
C ASN A 11 -14.71 8.54 -12.15
N GLY A 12 -14.96 8.14 -13.40
CA GLY A 12 -16.05 8.64 -14.23
C GLY A 12 -15.84 10.06 -14.79
N TRP A 13 -14.67 10.66 -14.56
CA TRP A 13 -14.34 12.04 -14.93
C TRP A 13 -12.98 12.13 -15.64
N GLY A 14 -12.65 11.13 -16.45
CA GLY A 14 -11.46 11.14 -17.31
C GLY A 14 -10.26 10.35 -16.79
N ILE A 15 -10.29 9.88 -15.53
CA ILE A 15 -9.34 8.86 -15.06
C ILE A 15 -9.96 7.49 -15.32
N GLU A 16 -9.42 6.80 -16.31
CA GLU A 16 -9.80 5.43 -16.67
C GLU A 16 -8.52 4.65 -17.03
N SER A 17 -8.22 3.62 -16.22
CA SER A 17 -7.15 2.68 -16.52
C SER A 17 -7.50 1.27 -16.06
N ARG A 18 -7.08 0.27 -16.83
CA ARG A 18 -7.13 -1.15 -16.43
C ARG A 18 -5.97 -1.41 -15.47
N HIS A 19 -6.18 -2.13 -14.38
CA HIS A 19 -5.17 -2.35 -13.33
C HIS A 19 -4.91 -1.12 -12.47
N LEU A 20 -4.95 -1.33 -11.16
CA LEU A 20 -4.46 -0.39 -10.17
C LEU A 20 -3.83 -1.19 -9.04
N TRP A 21 -2.63 -0.77 -8.65
CA TRP A 21 -2.02 -1.18 -7.41
C TRP A 21 -2.08 -0.02 -6.41
N LEU A 22 -2.45 -0.34 -5.18
CA LEU A 22 -2.42 0.57 -4.04
C LEU A 22 -1.50 -0.04 -2.99
N GLU A 23 -0.72 0.79 -2.30
CA GLU A 23 0.17 0.32 -1.26
C GLU A 23 0.26 1.24 -0.04
N THR A 24 0.62 0.64 1.10
CA THR A 24 1.07 1.36 2.28
C THR A 24 2.34 0.72 2.85
N ILE A 25 3.15 1.52 3.54
CA ILE A 25 4.35 1.06 4.22
C ILE A 25 4.22 1.36 5.71
N VAL A 26 4.25 0.30 6.52
CA VAL A 26 4.27 0.39 7.98
C VAL A 26 5.71 0.23 8.44
N TRP A 27 6.22 1.22 9.16
CA TRP A 27 7.58 1.27 9.68
C TRP A 27 7.55 0.85 11.15
N LEU A 28 8.34 -0.18 11.48
CA LEU A 28 8.45 -0.73 12.83
C LEU A 28 9.79 -0.37 13.44
N ASP A 29 9.86 -0.33 14.76
CA ASP A 29 11.11 -0.16 15.52
C ASP A 29 12.03 -1.38 15.39
N SER A 30 11.45 -2.58 15.37
CA SER A 30 12.17 -3.85 15.31
C SER A 30 11.29 -4.95 14.75
N PHE A 31 11.89 -5.84 13.96
CA PHE A 31 11.22 -7.05 13.46
C PHE A 31 11.50 -8.29 14.35
N VAL A 32 12.30 -8.15 15.42
CA VAL A 32 12.67 -9.26 16.32
C VAL A 32 11.96 -9.22 17.67
N LEU A 33 11.26 -8.13 17.99
CA LEU A 33 10.49 -8.02 19.23
C LEU A 33 9.18 -8.81 19.13
N GLU A 34 8.73 -9.37 20.26
CA GLU A 34 7.41 -10.02 20.34
C GLU A 34 6.25 -9.04 20.13
N SER A 35 6.46 -7.76 20.46
CA SER A 35 5.48 -6.69 20.26
C SER A 35 6.16 -5.44 19.72
N PRO A 36 6.41 -5.38 18.39
CA PRO A 36 6.98 -4.22 17.74
C PRO A 36 6.09 -2.97 17.87
N THR A 37 6.70 -1.80 17.94
CA THR A 37 6.00 -0.52 17.90
C THR A 37 5.92 0.00 16.48
N ILE A 38 4.72 0.44 16.06
CA ILE A 38 4.58 1.18 14.80
C ILE A 38 5.15 2.57 15.00
N LEU A 39 6.28 2.84 14.35
CA LEU A 39 6.93 4.15 14.33
C LEU A 39 6.24 5.09 13.36
N ALA A 40 5.94 4.61 12.15
CA ALA A 40 5.30 5.42 11.13
C ALA A 40 4.45 4.60 10.18
N VAL A 41 3.57 5.30 9.46
CA VAL A 41 2.85 4.78 8.31
C VAL A 41 3.03 5.75 7.16
N THR A 42 3.37 5.22 5.99
CA THR A 42 3.38 6.02 4.75
C THR A 42 2.30 5.52 3.80
N THR A 43 1.49 6.44 3.27
CA THR A 43 0.48 6.19 2.23
C THR A 43 0.70 7.11 1.04
N TRP A 44 0.15 6.76 -0.12
CA TRP A 44 0.12 7.65 -1.29
C TRP A 44 -1.27 8.28 -1.43
N HIS A 45 -1.35 9.59 -1.23
CA HIS A 45 -2.56 10.38 -1.47
C HIS A 45 -2.22 11.83 -1.83
N GLN A 46 -3.12 12.48 -2.57
CA GLN A 46 -2.93 13.86 -3.06
C GLN A 46 -1.61 14.05 -3.83
N GLY A 47 -1.27 13.08 -4.69
CA GLY A 47 -0.13 13.18 -5.61
C GLY A 47 1.26 12.93 -4.98
N LYS A 48 1.35 12.55 -3.70
CA LYS A 48 2.62 12.32 -3.02
C LYS A 48 2.55 11.26 -1.93
N TYR A 49 3.71 10.78 -1.50
CA TYR A 49 3.83 9.99 -0.27
C TYR A 49 3.70 10.88 0.95
N GLN A 50 2.94 10.40 1.93
CA GLN A 50 2.59 11.13 3.14
C GLN A 50 2.92 10.23 4.33
N LYS A 51 3.83 10.71 5.16
CA LYS A 51 4.43 9.95 6.26
C LYS A 51 3.86 10.45 7.59
N TYR A 52 3.20 9.55 8.30
CA TYR A 52 2.59 9.78 9.61
C TYR A 52 3.53 9.22 10.69
N LEU A 53 4.23 10.09 11.42
CA LEU A 53 5.26 9.73 12.42
C LEU A 53 5.11 10.61 13.68
N PRO A 54 4.68 10.06 14.84
CA PRO A 54 4.00 8.77 14.98
C PRO A 54 2.58 8.83 14.37
N PRO A 55 1.96 7.69 14.03
CA PRO A 55 0.54 7.66 13.69
C PRO A 55 -0.31 8.12 14.86
N VAL A 56 -1.41 8.82 14.58
CA VAL A 56 -2.38 9.22 15.60
C VAL A 56 -3.07 7.98 16.17
N ALA A 57 -3.28 7.92 17.49
CA ALA A 57 -3.88 6.74 18.13
C ALA A 57 -5.23 6.33 17.52
N ASP A 58 -6.05 7.31 17.14
CA ASP A 58 -7.35 7.09 16.51
C ASP A 58 -7.25 6.50 15.09
N THR A 59 -6.07 6.42 14.47
CA THR A 59 -5.88 5.73 13.18
C THR A 59 -5.35 4.31 13.35
N LEU A 60 -5.24 3.82 14.59
CA LEU A 60 -4.85 2.46 14.93
C LEU A 60 -6.03 1.70 15.54
N ASN A 61 -6.02 0.37 15.36
CA ASN A 61 -6.86 -0.59 16.07
C ASN A 61 -5.93 -1.69 16.60
N GLY A 62 -5.47 -1.55 17.85
CA GLY A 62 -4.36 -2.36 18.37
C GLY A 62 -3.09 -2.13 17.54
N THR A 63 -2.59 -3.20 16.91
CA THR A 63 -1.40 -3.17 16.03
C THR A 63 -1.76 -3.03 14.55
N SER A 64 -3.02 -2.73 14.22
CA SER A 64 -3.47 -2.57 12.84
C SER A 64 -3.69 -1.10 12.50
N VAL A 65 -3.13 -0.66 11.38
CA VAL A 65 -3.38 0.67 10.82
C VAL A 65 -4.72 0.66 10.10
N LYS A 66 -5.57 1.66 10.36
CA LYS A 66 -6.85 1.84 9.66
C LYS A 66 -6.63 2.70 8.41
N LEU A 67 -7.03 2.16 7.25
CA LEU A 67 -6.89 2.79 5.94
C LEU A 67 -8.26 2.99 5.30
N ASP A 68 -8.43 4.09 4.58
CA ASP A 68 -9.56 4.32 3.70
C ASP A 68 -9.09 4.33 2.24
N CYS A 69 -9.86 3.68 1.37
CA CYS A 69 -9.64 3.70 -0.07
C CYS A 69 -10.69 4.63 -0.69
N THR A 70 -10.26 5.83 -1.08
CA THR A 70 -11.16 6.88 -1.55
C THR A 70 -10.97 7.13 -3.04
N ASN A 71 -12.06 7.35 -3.77
CA ASN A 71 -12.02 7.70 -5.19
C ASN A 71 -12.25 9.20 -5.35
N THR A 72 -11.29 9.89 -5.98
CA THR A 72 -11.27 11.34 -6.12
C THR A 72 -11.31 11.77 -7.59
N LEU A 73 -11.76 13.01 -7.83
CA LEU A 73 -11.78 13.58 -9.18
C LEU A 73 -10.39 13.77 -9.78
N GLU A 74 -9.39 14.10 -8.95
CA GLU A 74 -8.05 14.49 -9.41
C GLU A 74 -7.06 13.31 -9.46
N TYR A 75 -7.20 12.33 -8.56
CA TYR A 75 -6.22 11.23 -8.42
C TYR A 75 -6.81 9.83 -8.62
N GLY A 76 -8.13 9.72 -8.79
CA GLY A 76 -8.82 8.42 -8.81
C GLY A 76 -8.76 7.78 -7.42
N TYR A 77 -8.63 6.45 -7.38
CA TYR A 77 -8.49 5.71 -6.12
C TYR A 77 -7.13 5.97 -5.45
N MET A 78 -7.15 6.29 -4.16
CA MET A 78 -5.97 6.51 -3.32
C MET A 78 -6.17 5.95 -1.90
N LEU A 79 -5.07 5.77 -1.16
CA LEU A 79 -5.10 5.30 0.23
C LEU A 79 -4.70 6.41 1.20
N ASP A 80 -5.47 6.57 2.27
CA ASP A 80 -5.12 7.44 3.39
C ASP A 80 -5.42 6.78 4.74
N VAL A 81 -4.79 7.25 5.81
CA VAL A 81 -5.13 6.83 7.17
C VAL A 81 -6.51 7.36 7.56
N THR A 82 -7.25 6.59 8.36
CA THR A 82 -8.61 6.95 8.76
C THR A 82 -8.91 6.55 10.20
N ASN A 83 -9.92 7.17 10.80
CA ASN A 83 -10.44 6.75 12.10
C ASN A 83 -11.55 5.68 12.00
N ARG A 84 -12.06 5.43 10.78
CA ARG A 84 -13.08 4.41 10.51
C ARG A 84 -12.48 3.00 10.54
N ILE A 85 -13.16 2.07 11.21
CA ILE A 85 -12.79 0.66 11.17
C ILE A 85 -13.14 0.12 9.77
N GLY A 86 -12.15 -0.55 9.15
CA GLY A 86 -12.32 -1.27 7.89
C GLY A 86 -12.36 -2.78 8.08
N GLU A 87 -12.10 -3.50 7.01
CA GLU A 87 -12.02 -4.96 6.97
C GLU A 87 -10.60 -5.45 6.71
N THR A 88 -10.33 -6.70 7.05
CA THR A 88 -9.08 -7.40 6.71
C THR A 88 -9.27 -8.30 5.50
N GLN A 89 -8.19 -8.58 4.79
CA GLN A 89 -8.16 -9.52 3.68
C GLN A 89 -7.18 -10.64 3.98
N ASP A 90 -7.37 -11.80 3.35
CA ASP A 90 -6.43 -12.91 3.47
C ASP A 90 -5.06 -12.50 2.94
N LEU A 91 -4.06 -12.55 3.83
CA LEU A 91 -2.70 -12.13 3.52
C LEU A 91 -1.91 -13.26 2.88
N ILE A 92 -1.22 -12.96 1.78
CA ILE A 92 -0.17 -13.79 1.21
C ILE A 92 1.11 -12.96 1.09
N MET A 93 2.20 -13.44 1.68
CA MET A 93 3.49 -12.77 1.63
C MET A 93 4.25 -13.13 0.35
N TRP A 94 5.13 -12.23 -0.12
CA TRP A 94 5.94 -12.44 -1.33
C TRP A 94 6.71 -13.77 -1.32
N ASN A 95 7.32 -14.11 -0.18
CA ASN A 95 8.05 -15.37 0.00
C ASN A 95 7.15 -16.62 0.11
N GLN A 96 5.86 -16.46 0.40
CA GLN A 96 4.88 -17.55 0.47
C GLN A 96 4.26 -17.88 -0.90
N LEU A 97 4.37 -16.98 -1.87
CA LEU A 97 3.92 -17.22 -3.24
C LEU A 97 4.67 -18.38 -3.90
N THR A 98 4.04 -19.02 -4.88
CA THR A 98 4.73 -19.96 -5.76
C THR A 98 5.72 -19.20 -6.67
N ASP A 99 6.73 -19.89 -7.19
CA ASP A 99 7.66 -19.29 -8.15
C ASP A 99 6.95 -18.75 -9.39
N ALA A 100 5.91 -19.45 -9.86
CA ALA A 100 5.08 -19.00 -10.97
C ALA A 100 4.35 -17.69 -10.66
N ALA A 101 3.78 -17.54 -9.46
CA ALA A 101 3.09 -16.32 -9.07
C ALA A 101 4.06 -15.15 -8.87
N ARG A 102 5.22 -15.38 -8.23
CA ARG A 102 6.29 -14.37 -8.13
C ARG A 102 6.76 -13.92 -9.49
N SER A 103 7.06 -14.86 -10.39
CA SER A 103 7.49 -14.57 -11.76
C SER A 103 6.44 -13.75 -12.52
N ALA A 104 5.16 -14.12 -12.42
CA ALA A 104 4.09 -13.35 -13.04
C ALA A 104 4.01 -11.92 -12.50
N LEU A 105 4.06 -11.72 -11.19
CA LEU A 105 4.01 -10.38 -10.58
C LEU A 105 5.27 -9.53 -10.84
N GLN A 106 6.43 -10.18 -11.02
CA GLN A 106 7.68 -9.51 -11.37
C GLN A 106 7.66 -8.94 -12.78
N TRP A 107 7.13 -9.70 -13.75
CA TRP A 107 7.32 -9.43 -15.17
C TRP A 107 6.07 -8.98 -15.92
N THR A 108 4.88 -9.08 -15.31
CA THR A 108 3.65 -8.57 -15.93
C THR A 108 3.67 -7.05 -15.95
N ASP A 109 3.29 -6.49 -17.10
CA ASP A 109 3.11 -5.06 -17.28
C ASP A 109 1.72 -4.60 -16.78
N PHE A 110 1.68 -3.78 -15.73
CA PHE A 110 0.48 -3.16 -15.19
C PHE A 110 0.43 -1.65 -15.53
N ASN A 111 0.34 -1.33 -16.82
CA ASN A 111 0.38 0.04 -17.41
C ASN A 111 1.73 0.75 -17.25
N GLY A 112 2.79 0.11 -17.69
CA GLY A 112 4.16 0.58 -17.60
C GLY A 112 4.80 0.40 -16.22
N LEU A 113 4.16 -0.34 -15.30
CA LEU A 113 4.64 -0.55 -13.94
C LEU A 113 4.59 -2.03 -13.55
N SER A 114 5.59 -2.48 -12.77
CA SER A 114 5.56 -3.77 -12.07
C SER A 114 4.73 -3.68 -10.78
N ALA A 115 4.36 -4.83 -10.21
CA ALA A 115 3.65 -4.86 -8.93
C ALA A 115 4.49 -4.19 -7.80
N PRO A 116 3.88 -3.49 -6.82
CA PRO A 116 4.62 -2.78 -5.77
C PRO A 116 5.57 -3.65 -4.95
N ILE A 117 5.25 -4.94 -4.84
CA ILE A 117 5.99 -5.93 -4.04
C ILE A 117 7.03 -6.70 -4.84
N SER A 118 7.17 -6.44 -6.15
CA SER A 118 8.19 -7.09 -6.98
C SER A 118 9.58 -6.56 -6.64
N ASP A 119 10.61 -7.39 -6.87
CA ASP A 119 12.00 -7.02 -6.64
C ASP A 119 12.37 -5.78 -7.47
N GLY A 120 13.13 -4.86 -6.89
CA GLY A 120 13.50 -3.56 -7.45
C GLY A 120 12.43 -2.48 -7.23
N ARG A 121 11.17 -2.78 -7.57
CA ARG A 121 10.05 -1.86 -7.33
C ARG A 121 9.80 -1.67 -5.85
N PHE A 122 9.86 -2.75 -5.08
CA PHE A 122 9.72 -2.71 -3.63
C PHE A 122 10.72 -1.74 -2.99
N GLU A 123 12.01 -1.85 -3.33
CA GLU A 123 13.07 -0.99 -2.81
C GLU A 123 12.90 0.48 -3.25
N GLU A 124 12.53 0.72 -4.51
CA GLU A 124 12.24 2.06 -5.03
C GLU A 124 11.13 2.75 -4.22
N LEU A 125 10.05 2.02 -3.93
CA LEU A 125 8.92 2.54 -3.17
C LEU A 125 9.26 2.78 -1.71
N LEU A 126 10.08 1.92 -1.09
CA LEU A 126 10.59 2.16 0.26
C LEU A 126 11.42 3.43 0.33
N GLU A 127 12.29 3.69 -0.66
CA GLU A 127 13.09 4.92 -0.70
C GLU A 127 12.19 6.17 -0.81
N LYS A 128 11.21 6.13 -1.73
CA LYS A 128 10.27 7.24 -1.93
C LYS A 128 9.42 7.53 -0.70
N ALA A 129 8.98 6.49 -0.01
CA ALA A 129 8.12 6.58 1.17
C ALA A 129 8.85 6.97 2.45
N ASN A 130 10.18 6.87 2.46
CA ASN A 130 10.99 7.25 3.62
C ASN A 130 11.33 8.74 3.65
N LYS A 131 11.18 9.45 2.52
CA LYS A 131 11.36 10.91 2.40
C LYS A 131 10.27 11.66 3.15
#